data_AF-A0AAD5UMJ8-F1
#
_entry.id   AF-A0AAD5UMJ8-F1
#
_cell.length_a   1.000
_cell.length_b   1.000
_cell.length_c   1.000
_cell.angle_alpha   90.00
_cell.angle_beta   90.00
_cell.angle_gamma   90.00
#
_symmetry.space_group_name_H-M   'P 1'
#
loop_
_entity.id
_entity.type
_entity.pdbx_description
1 polymer ?
#
loop_
_entity_poly.entity_id
_entity_poly.type
_entity_poly.pdbx_seq_one_letter_code
_entity_poly.pdbx_strand_id
1 'polypeptide(L)'
;MNKLKELLPPDKILAELYNRKYISLNAKKQKQLILNLIENRPLDLTDDPKDFIQLGNVLNKNPMGKKYALQLYKKGYELGSNDAEFMYAKLLSEGYAGQKGNNNEAMKHIKKLAGENHGLANHVLALKSQASGDIKSLLNYLDKAAENGALESMLMLGEYYKTGKYLRKDLAKSFEYLTKAQELPMAALLLAEFYKTGDVVEKNPEKVLELTLVAANAGIPVAQHNAASMYFEQGNIPFAVEYFKMAATQKYVQSMFTLGTLYENGYHSVKRNGRLAWYYYNMVVEEFKGGFEDRKAFEKSKEALGRVSMDDVEPSYCIIQ
;
A
#
# COMPACT_ATOMS: atom_id res chain seq x y z
N MET A 1 8.95 32.10 13.89
CA MET A 1 7.82 31.28 14.43
C MET A 1 6.80 30.85 13.37
N ASN A 2 6.37 31.70 12.41
CA ASN A 2 5.36 31.31 11.41
C ASN A 2 5.80 30.15 10.49
N LYS A 3 7.03 30.18 9.94
CA LYS A 3 7.58 29.08 9.12
C LYS A 3 7.65 27.73 9.85
N LEU A 4 7.78 27.72 11.17
CA LEU A 4 7.84 26.47 11.94
C LEU A 4 6.48 25.75 11.94
N LYS A 5 5.39 26.53 12.09
CA LYS A 5 4.02 26.02 12.05
C LYS A 5 3.61 25.53 10.66
N GLU A 6 4.22 26.08 9.61
CA GLU A 6 4.01 25.64 8.23
C GLU A 6 4.74 24.34 7.89
N LEU A 7 5.81 23.99 8.62
CA LEU A 7 6.68 22.85 8.31
C LEU A 7 6.40 21.63 9.19
N LEU A 8 6.11 21.84 10.47
CA LEU A 8 5.87 20.78 11.43
C LEU A 8 4.37 20.51 11.62
N PRO A 9 3.99 19.24 11.87
CA PRO A 9 2.67 18.96 12.40
C PRO A 9 2.49 19.59 13.80
N PRO A 10 1.24 19.77 14.26
CA PRO A 10 0.96 20.31 15.59
C PRO A 10 1.66 19.56 16.71
N ASP A 11 1.96 20.26 17.81
CA ASP A 11 2.69 19.73 18.98
C ASP A 11 2.10 18.43 19.54
N LYS A 12 0.77 18.31 19.51
CA LYS A 12 0.06 17.10 19.94
C LYS A 12 0.46 15.88 19.11
N ILE A 13 0.60 16.04 17.79
CA ILE A 13 1.02 14.96 16.87
C ILE A 13 2.48 14.61 17.13
N LEU A 14 3.36 15.61 17.30
CA LEU A 14 4.78 15.36 17.59
C LEU A 14 4.98 14.62 18.91
N ALA A 15 4.21 14.99 19.95
CA ALA A 15 4.23 14.31 21.23
C ALA A 15 3.71 12.86 21.11
N GLU A 16 2.66 12.63 20.34
CA GLU A 16 2.12 11.29 20.10
C GLU A 16 3.12 10.40 19.36
N LEU A 17 3.75 10.91 18.30
CA LEU A 17 4.78 10.17 17.56
C LEU A 17 5.95 9.77 18.47
N TYR A 18 6.38 10.67 19.36
CA TYR A 18 7.43 10.41 20.33
C TYR A 18 7.00 9.35 21.37
N ASN A 19 5.81 9.50 21.95
CA ASN A 19 5.29 8.57 22.95
C ASN A 19 5.07 7.16 22.40
N ARG A 20 4.66 7.05 21.13
CA ARG A 20 4.53 5.79 20.41
C ARG A 20 5.85 5.25 19.87
N LYS A 21 6.98 5.91 20.16
CA LYS A 21 8.34 5.55 19.71
C LYS A 21 8.53 5.51 18.18
N TYR A 22 7.67 6.19 17.44
CA TYR A 22 7.86 6.39 16.00
C TYR A 22 9.00 7.36 15.71
N ILE A 23 9.27 8.26 16.66
CA ILE A 23 10.42 9.16 16.63
C ILE A 23 11.15 9.14 17.98
N SER A 24 12.47 9.20 17.94
CA SER A 24 13.37 9.20 19.10
C SER A 24 13.55 10.59 19.71
N LEU A 25 13.44 11.65 18.91
CA LEU A 25 13.57 13.03 19.35
C LEU A 25 12.27 13.55 19.93
N ASN A 26 12.31 14.14 21.12
CA ASN A 26 11.15 14.85 21.67
C ASN A 26 10.83 16.11 20.85
N ALA A 27 9.60 16.64 21.01
CA ALA A 27 9.12 17.78 20.24
C ALA A 27 10.02 19.04 20.37
N LYS A 28 10.62 19.27 21.54
CA LYS A 28 11.53 20.41 21.77
C LYS A 28 12.78 20.31 20.90
N LYS A 29 13.44 19.14 20.89
CA LYS A 29 14.64 18.90 20.07
C LYS A 29 14.31 18.98 18.57
N GLN A 30 13.19 18.42 18.12
CA GLN A 30 12.78 18.50 16.72
C GLN A 30 12.56 19.94 16.25
N LYS A 31 11.84 20.74 17.04
CA LYS A 31 11.64 22.17 16.74
C LYS A 31 12.98 22.90 16.68
N GLN A 32 13.89 22.61 17.59
CA GLN A 32 15.21 23.25 17.59
C GLN A 32 16.05 22.85 16.39
N LEU A 33 16.07 21.57 15.98
CA LEU A 33 16.75 21.14 14.75
C LEU A 33 16.21 21.85 13.52
N ILE A 34 14.89 22.07 13.44
CA ILE A 34 14.30 22.77 12.30
C ILE A 34 14.57 24.26 12.35
N LEU A 35 14.59 24.88 13.54
CA LEU A 35 15.06 26.25 13.67
C LEU A 35 16.52 26.35 13.21
N ASN A 36 17.37 25.41 13.60
CA ASN A 36 18.76 25.37 13.15
C ASN A 36 18.84 25.22 11.62
N LEU A 37 18.03 24.37 10.99
CA LEU A 37 17.95 24.27 9.52
C LEU A 37 17.50 25.59 8.86
N ILE A 38 16.47 26.26 9.41
CA ILE A 38 15.94 27.51 8.86
C ILE A 38 16.99 28.63 8.97
N GLU A 39 17.74 28.64 10.06
CA GLU A 39 18.73 29.65 10.41
C GLU A 39 20.16 29.27 9.96
N ASN A 40 20.32 28.16 9.22
CA ASN A 40 21.60 27.59 8.80
C ASN A 40 22.62 27.43 9.93
N ARG A 41 22.15 27.00 11.11
CA ARG A 41 22.98 26.66 12.29
C ARG A 41 23.33 25.16 12.30
N PRO A 42 24.36 24.76 13.06
CA PRO A 42 24.73 23.36 13.23
C PRO A 42 23.55 22.47 13.67
N LEU A 43 23.54 21.22 13.19
CA LEU A 43 22.55 20.20 13.53
C LEU A 43 23.11 19.21 14.56
N ASP A 44 23.72 19.72 15.62
CA ASP A 44 24.52 19.02 16.63
C ASP A 44 23.69 18.57 17.87
N LEU A 45 22.37 18.48 17.72
CA LEU A 45 21.46 18.09 18.80
C LEU A 45 21.28 16.56 18.93
N THR A 46 21.87 15.82 18.00
CA THR A 46 21.94 14.35 17.94
C THR A 46 23.06 13.92 16.98
N ASP A 47 23.63 12.75 17.24
CA ASP A 47 24.60 12.05 16.40
C ASP A 47 24.04 10.73 15.83
N ASP A 48 22.81 10.34 16.17
CA ASP A 48 22.14 9.17 15.60
C ASP A 48 21.56 9.51 14.20
N PRO A 49 22.03 8.87 13.11
CA PRO A 49 21.48 9.06 11.78
C PRO A 49 19.96 8.82 11.68
N LYS A 50 19.39 7.93 12.52
CA LYS A 50 17.97 7.59 12.52
C LYS A 50 17.09 8.78 12.86
N ASP A 51 17.56 9.65 13.75
CA ASP A 51 16.85 10.86 14.14
C ASP A 51 16.65 11.81 12.94
N PHE A 52 17.71 11.94 12.12
CA PHE A 52 17.66 12.74 10.91
C PHE A 52 16.75 12.13 9.84
N ILE A 53 16.76 10.82 9.67
CA ILE A 53 15.85 10.10 8.76
C ILE A 53 14.40 10.31 9.19
N GLN A 54 14.09 10.08 10.47
CA GLN A 54 12.74 10.21 11.02
C GLN A 54 12.20 11.63 10.87
N LEU A 55 12.98 12.64 11.25
CA LEU A 55 12.58 14.05 11.09
C LEU A 55 12.49 14.45 9.62
N GLY A 56 13.42 13.98 8.78
CA GLY A 56 13.38 14.16 7.34
C GLY A 56 12.10 13.58 6.72
N ASN A 57 11.68 12.39 7.15
CA ASN A 57 10.43 11.76 6.70
C ASN A 57 9.21 12.58 7.08
N VAL A 58 9.19 13.18 8.27
CA VAL A 58 8.11 14.10 8.68
C VAL A 58 8.06 15.30 7.75
N LEU A 59 9.20 15.94 7.47
CA LEU A 59 9.27 17.13 6.61
C LEU A 59 8.99 16.82 5.14
N ASN A 60 9.37 15.63 4.65
CA ASN A 60 9.20 15.25 3.24
C ASN A 60 7.73 15.10 2.84
N LYS A 61 6.82 14.89 3.81
CA LYS A 61 5.36 14.88 3.58
C LYS A 61 4.82 16.26 3.19
N ASN A 62 5.56 17.32 3.47
CA ASN A 62 5.20 18.69 3.14
C ASN A 62 6.05 19.20 1.96
N PRO A 63 5.45 19.71 0.87
CA PRO A 63 6.20 20.26 -0.27
C PRO A 63 7.24 21.31 0.11
N MET A 64 6.95 22.18 1.09
CA MET A 64 7.89 23.20 1.59
C MET A 64 8.98 22.60 2.49
N GLY A 65 8.70 21.45 3.12
CA GLY A 65 9.60 20.72 4.00
C GLY A 65 10.65 19.88 3.25
N LYS A 66 10.40 19.50 1.99
CA LYS A 66 11.32 18.68 1.19
C LYS A 66 12.76 19.21 1.16
N LYS A 67 12.96 20.52 1.01
CA LYS A 67 14.31 21.11 1.00
C LYS A 67 15.09 20.87 2.32
N TYR A 68 14.37 20.87 3.44
CA TYR A 68 14.93 20.63 4.77
C TYR A 68 15.10 19.14 5.03
N ALA A 69 14.17 18.31 4.54
CA ALA A 69 14.32 16.86 4.56
C ALA A 69 15.59 16.41 3.84
N LEU A 70 15.89 16.99 2.67
CA LEU A 70 17.11 16.69 1.93
C LEU A 70 18.39 17.00 2.75
N GLN A 71 18.41 18.12 3.48
CA GLN A 71 19.53 18.49 4.35
C GLN A 71 19.67 17.53 5.54
N LEU A 72 18.56 17.10 6.14
CA LEU A 72 18.57 16.11 7.23
C LEU A 72 19.09 14.76 6.73
N TYR A 73 18.59 14.26 5.59
CA TYR A 73 19.11 13.02 5.00
C TYR A 73 20.59 13.13 4.68
N LYS A 74 21.03 14.26 4.12
CA LYS A 74 22.45 14.52 3.88
C LYS A 74 23.26 14.46 5.16
N LYS A 75 22.76 15.04 6.26
CA LYS A 75 23.44 14.98 7.56
C LYS A 75 23.55 13.56 8.10
N GLY A 76 22.48 12.75 8.01
CA GLY A 76 22.51 11.33 8.39
C GLY A 76 23.47 10.51 7.51
N TYR A 77 23.52 10.81 6.22
CA TYR A 77 24.45 10.22 5.27
C TYR A 77 25.90 10.56 5.63
N GLU A 78 26.21 11.82 5.95
CA GLU A 78 27.55 12.25 6.38
C GLU A 78 28.01 11.58 7.69
N LEU A 79 27.07 11.06 8.48
CA LEU A 79 27.33 10.25 9.67
C LEU A 79 27.49 8.75 9.35
N GLY A 80 27.51 8.37 8.06
CA GLY A 80 27.76 7.00 7.60
C GLY A 80 26.52 6.11 7.47
N SER A 81 25.30 6.66 7.53
CA SER A 81 24.09 5.86 7.35
C SER A 81 23.73 5.63 5.88
N ASN A 82 23.76 4.37 5.47
CA ASN A 82 23.34 3.93 4.14
C ASN A 82 21.84 4.19 3.88
N ASP A 83 20.99 4.03 4.91
CA ASP A 83 19.56 4.36 4.81
C ASP A 83 19.36 5.87 4.56
N ALA A 84 20.11 6.72 5.27
CA ALA A 84 20.06 8.16 5.06
C ALA A 84 20.58 8.55 3.66
N GLU A 85 21.65 7.90 3.19
CA GLU A 85 22.17 8.08 1.83
C GLU A 85 21.13 7.67 0.78
N PHE A 86 20.41 6.58 1.00
CA PHE A 86 19.32 6.16 0.11
C PHE A 86 18.19 7.19 0.08
N MET A 87 17.75 7.67 1.24
CA MET A 87 16.70 8.69 1.34
C MET A 87 17.12 10.02 0.70
N TYR A 88 18.40 10.40 0.87
CA TYR A 88 19.01 11.54 0.20
C TYR A 88 18.97 11.36 -1.32
N ALA A 89 19.45 10.23 -1.84
CA ALA A 89 19.48 9.94 -3.27
C ALA A 89 18.07 9.93 -3.89
N LYS A 90 17.09 9.34 -3.20
CA LYS A 90 15.69 9.33 -3.64
C LYS A 90 15.14 10.75 -3.80
N LEU A 91 15.26 11.57 -2.75
CA LEU A 91 14.76 12.94 -2.78
C LEU A 91 15.55 13.83 -3.76
N LEU A 92 16.84 13.59 -3.92
CA LEU A 92 17.68 14.24 -4.93
C LEU A 92 17.20 13.93 -6.36
N SER A 93 16.79 12.68 -6.62
CA SER A 93 16.21 12.27 -7.91
C SER A 93 14.87 12.95 -8.16
N GLU A 94 13.99 13.03 -7.16
CA GLU A 94 12.67 13.67 -7.26
C GLU A 94 12.78 15.19 -7.45
N GLY A 95 13.73 15.83 -6.76
CA GLY A 95 13.76 17.28 -6.61
C GLY A 95 12.64 17.81 -5.73
N TYR A 96 12.51 19.14 -5.67
CA TYR A 96 11.47 19.83 -4.90
C TYR A 96 11.21 21.23 -5.46
N ALA A 97 10.24 21.95 -4.89
CA ALA A 97 9.89 23.30 -5.33
C ALA A 97 11.11 24.24 -5.31
N GLY A 98 11.53 24.69 -6.50
CA GLY A 98 12.71 25.54 -6.68
C GLY A 98 14.02 24.81 -6.99
N GLN A 99 14.05 23.48 -6.99
CA GLN A 99 15.22 22.69 -7.40
C GLN A 99 14.78 21.45 -8.21
N LYS A 100 15.14 21.42 -9.50
CA LYS A 100 14.93 20.23 -10.35
C LYS A 100 15.73 19.05 -9.80
N GLY A 101 15.16 17.85 -9.91
CA GLY A 101 15.84 16.62 -9.51
C GLY A 101 17.09 16.34 -10.33
N ASN A 102 18.06 15.67 -9.72
CA ASN A 102 19.32 15.26 -10.34
C ASN A 102 19.43 13.73 -10.38
N ASN A 103 18.82 13.12 -11.39
CA ASN A 103 18.81 11.66 -11.57
C ASN A 103 20.22 11.07 -11.75
N ASN A 104 21.15 11.82 -12.36
CA ASN A 104 22.51 11.32 -12.60
C ASN A 104 23.29 11.18 -11.29
N GLU A 105 23.22 12.20 -10.43
CA GLU A 105 23.87 12.17 -9.12
C GLU A 105 23.19 11.17 -8.17
N ALA A 106 21.85 11.17 -8.12
CA ALA A 106 21.10 10.18 -7.36
C ALA A 106 21.48 8.74 -7.74
N MET A 107 21.63 8.45 -9.03
CA MET A 107 22.00 7.12 -9.51
C MET A 107 23.43 6.72 -9.16
N LYS A 108 24.35 7.68 -8.93
CA LYS A 108 25.70 7.36 -8.41
C LYS A 108 25.61 6.81 -6.99
N HIS A 109 24.85 7.47 -6.12
CA HIS A 109 24.58 7.01 -4.76
C HIS A 109 23.89 5.65 -4.76
N ILE A 110 22.83 5.47 -5.57
CA ILE A 110 22.11 4.19 -5.65
C ILE A 110 23.03 3.05 -6.08
N LYS A 111 23.90 3.26 -7.09
CA LYS A 111 24.85 2.24 -7.54
C LYS A 111 25.89 1.89 -6.47
N LYS A 112 26.41 2.91 -5.77
CA LYS A 112 27.34 2.71 -4.66
C LYS A 112 26.68 1.85 -3.57
N LEU A 113 25.51 2.27 -3.08
CA LEU A 113 24.75 1.56 -2.06
C LEU A 113 24.39 0.13 -2.48
N ALA A 114 24.03 -0.08 -3.74
CA ALA A 114 23.75 -1.42 -4.26
C ALA A 114 25.01 -2.31 -4.23
N GLY A 115 26.19 -1.76 -4.52
CA GLY A 115 27.49 -2.43 -4.38
C GLY A 115 27.82 -2.80 -2.92
N GLU A 116 27.28 -2.05 -1.96
CA GLU A 116 27.33 -2.33 -0.52
C GLU A 116 26.16 -3.21 -0.04
N ASN A 117 25.45 -3.87 -0.97
CA ASN A 117 24.30 -4.74 -0.72
C ASN A 117 23.09 -4.07 -0.03
N HIS A 118 22.96 -2.74 -0.09
CA HIS A 118 21.78 -2.06 0.45
C HIS A 118 20.49 -2.54 -0.25
N GLY A 119 19.53 -3.07 0.53
CA GLY A 119 18.35 -3.76 0.02
C GLY A 119 17.51 -2.90 -0.93
N LEU A 120 17.10 -1.71 -0.48
CA LEU A 120 16.27 -0.79 -1.29
C LEU A 120 17.00 -0.25 -2.52
N ALA A 121 18.34 -0.13 -2.46
CA ALA A 121 19.12 0.35 -3.60
C ALA A 121 19.18 -0.73 -4.69
N ASN A 122 19.42 -1.98 -4.30
CA ASN A 122 19.32 -3.13 -5.20
C ASN A 122 17.90 -3.26 -5.77
N HIS A 123 16.85 -3.03 -4.98
CA HIS A 123 15.48 -3.02 -5.50
C HIS A 123 15.26 -1.97 -6.59
N VAL A 124 15.76 -0.74 -6.40
CA VAL A 124 15.66 0.30 -7.45
C VAL A 124 16.41 -0.11 -8.73
N LEU A 125 17.57 -0.75 -8.61
CA LEU A 125 18.29 -1.28 -9.77
C LEU A 125 17.56 -2.45 -10.43
N ALA A 126 16.89 -3.31 -9.66
CA ALA A 126 16.02 -4.35 -10.18
C ALA A 126 14.90 -3.77 -11.05
N LEU A 127 14.17 -2.76 -10.55
CA LEU A 127 13.12 -2.08 -11.33
C LEU A 127 13.66 -1.46 -12.61
N LYS A 128 14.87 -0.88 -12.58
CA LYS A 128 15.53 -0.36 -13.77
C LYS A 128 15.88 -1.46 -14.78
N SER A 129 16.42 -2.58 -14.31
CA SER A 129 16.71 -3.74 -15.15
C SER A 129 15.44 -4.30 -15.78
N GLN A 130 14.34 -4.37 -15.02
CA GLN A 130 13.02 -4.76 -15.53
C GLN A 130 12.55 -3.84 -16.67
N ALA A 131 12.63 -2.52 -16.48
CA ALA A 131 12.24 -1.54 -17.50
C ALA A 131 13.09 -1.64 -18.77
N SER A 132 14.36 -2.05 -18.66
CA SER A 132 15.25 -2.28 -19.81
C SER A 132 15.14 -3.68 -20.44
N GLY A 133 14.40 -4.61 -19.84
CA GLY A 133 14.32 -6.00 -20.28
C GLY A 133 15.55 -6.86 -19.97
N ASP A 134 16.51 -6.37 -19.17
CA ASP A 134 17.68 -7.15 -18.72
C ASP A 134 17.29 -8.07 -17.57
N ILE A 135 16.79 -9.27 -17.93
CA ILE A 135 16.30 -10.26 -16.97
C ILE A 135 17.42 -10.79 -16.07
N LYS A 136 18.66 -10.90 -16.57
CA LYS A 136 19.78 -11.41 -15.77
C LYS A 136 20.11 -10.45 -14.64
N SER A 137 20.25 -9.16 -14.95
CA SER A 137 20.50 -8.15 -13.93
C SER A 137 19.30 -7.98 -13.00
N LEU A 138 18.07 -8.05 -13.52
CA LEU A 138 16.83 -8.03 -12.72
C LEU A 138 16.87 -9.08 -11.62
N LEU A 139 17.06 -10.36 -11.97
CA LEU A 139 17.05 -11.45 -11.00
C LEU A 139 18.20 -11.31 -9.98
N ASN A 140 19.41 -10.98 -10.44
CA ASN A 140 20.54 -10.75 -9.54
C ASN A 140 20.29 -9.61 -8.54
N TYR A 141 19.70 -8.49 -8.98
CA TYR A 141 19.39 -7.39 -8.08
C TYR A 141 18.23 -7.72 -7.14
N LEU A 142 17.22 -8.48 -7.60
CA LEU A 142 16.12 -8.94 -6.73
C LEU A 142 16.63 -9.85 -5.64
N ASP A 143 17.50 -10.82 -5.96
CA ASP A 143 18.08 -11.74 -4.98
C ASP A 143 18.85 -10.97 -3.90
N LYS A 144 19.78 -10.09 -4.31
CA LYS A 144 20.53 -9.24 -3.37
C LYS A 144 19.62 -8.34 -2.52
N ALA A 145 18.59 -7.76 -3.13
CA ALA A 145 17.65 -6.91 -2.43
C ALA A 145 16.86 -7.70 -1.38
N ALA A 146 16.37 -8.88 -1.74
CA ALA A 146 15.62 -9.77 -0.85
C ALA A 146 16.49 -10.29 0.31
N GLU A 147 17.74 -10.69 0.05
CA GLU A 147 18.70 -11.08 1.09
C GLU A 147 18.98 -9.95 2.10
N ASN A 148 18.81 -8.70 1.68
CA ASN A 148 19.04 -7.51 2.49
C ASN A 148 17.72 -6.79 2.87
N GLY A 149 16.63 -7.54 3.01
CA GLY A 149 15.40 -7.09 3.68
C GLY A 149 14.44 -6.25 2.83
N ALA A 150 14.65 -6.13 1.52
CA ALA A 150 13.70 -5.44 0.64
C ALA A 150 12.45 -6.31 0.41
N LEU A 151 11.38 -6.04 1.16
CA LEU A 151 10.13 -6.80 1.11
C LEU A 151 9.50 -6.79 -0.30
N GLU A 152 9.60 -5.67 -1.03
CA GLU A 152 9.07 -5.56 -2.39
C GLU A 152 9.80 -6.49 -3.36
N SER A 153 11.11 -6.69 -3.17
CA SER A 153 11.87 -7.68 -3.96
C SER A 153 11.49 -9.11 -3.60
N MET A 154 11.25 -9.39 -2.32
CA MET A 154 10.73 -10.69 -1.88
C MET A 154 9.35 -10.97 -2.49
N LEU A 155 8.45 -9.99 -2.51
CA LEU A 155 7.15 -10.11 -3.18
C LEU A 155 7.32 -10.44 -4.67
N MET A 156 8.18 -9.70 -5.39
CA MET A 156 8.43 -9.96 -6.82
C MET A 156 9.01 -11.35 -7.07
N LEU A 157 10.00 -11.79 -6.28
CA LEU A 157 10.53 -13.15 -6.37
C LEU A 157 9.45 -14.19 -6.06
N GLY A 158 8.65 -13.95 -5.03
CA GLY A 158 7.50 -14.78 -4.66
C GLY A 158 6.53 -14.99 -5.82
N GLU A 159 6.15 -13.91 -6.51
CA GLU A 159 5.30 -13.95 -7.71
C GLU A 159 5.97 -14.69 -8.89
N TYR A 160 7.26 -14.44 -9.14
CA TYR A 160 8.00 -15.08 -10.22
C TYR A 160 8.11 -16.59 -10.01
N TYR A 161 8.40 -17.04 -8.80
CA TYR A 161 8.38 -18.46 -8.44
C TYR A 161 6.97 -19.05 -8.48
N LYS A 162 5.92 -18.31 -8.10
CA LYS A 162 4.52 -18.77 -8.19
C LYS A 162 4.08 -19.02 -9.63
N THR A 163 4.38 -18.07 -10.51
CA THR A 163 3.88 -18.03 -11.90
C THR A 163 4.81 -18.75 -12.88
N GLY A 164 6.08 -18.93 -12.55
CA GLY A 164 7.11 -19.36 -13.49
C GLY A 164 7.57 -18.23 -14.43
N LYS A 165 7.29 -16.97 -14.09
CA LYS A 165 7.73 -15.81 -14.88
C LYS A 165 9.22 -15.56 -14.61
N TYR A 166 10.07 -15.68 -15.64
CA TYR A 166 11.54 -15.59 -15.60
C TYR A 166 12.28 -16.67 -14.81
N LEU A 167 11.65 -17.27 -13.81
CA LEU A 167 12.18 -18.36 -13.00
C LEU A 167 11.39 -19.64 -13.24
N ARG A 168 12.00 -20.81 -13.00
CA ARG A 168 11.25 -22.07 -12.97
C ARG A 168 10.23 -22.00 -11.83
N LYS A 169 8.97 -22.36 -12.13
CA LYS A 169 7.90 -22.40 -11.13
C LYS A 169 8.32 -23.27 -9.94
N ASP A 170 8.21 -22.71 -8.73
CA ASP A 170 8.56 -23.33 -7.45
C ASP A 170 7.65 -22.76 -6.36
N LEU A 171 6.59 -23.50 -6.01
CA LEU A 171 5.60 -23.03 -5.05
C LEU A 171 6.15 -22.95 -3.63
N ALA A 172 7.14 -23.78 -3.27
CA ALA A 172 7.75 -23.76 -1.94
C ALA A 172 8.59 -22.49 -1.74
N LYS A 173 9.42 -22.14 -2.73
CA LYS A 173 10.16 -20.86 -2.70
C LYS A 173 9.23 -19.66 -2.73
N SER A 174 8.17 -19.72 -3.53
CA SER A 174 7.15 -18.66 -3.56
C SER A 174 6.56 -18.43 -2.17
N PHE A 175 6.12 -19.50 -1.51
CA PHE A 175 5.57 -19.45 -0.16
C PHE A 175 6.58 -18.89 0.85
N GLU A 176 7.85 -19.29 0.77
CA GLU A 176 8.91 -18.77 1.65
C GLU A 176 9.08 -17.25 1.51
N TYR A 177 9.23 -16.74 0.28
CA TYR A 177 9.40 -15.31 0.04
C TYR A 177 8.15 -14.51 0.44
N LEU A 178 6.96 -15.00 0.10
CA LEU A 178 5.70 -14.32 0.45
C LEU A 178 5.44 -14.33 1.95
N THR A 179 5.87 -15.37 2.68
CA THR A 179 5.82 -15.41 4.15
C THR A 179 6.72 -14.33 4.75
N LYS A 180 7.95 -14.18 4.24
CA LYS A 180 8.87 -13.11 4.68
C LYS A 180 8.34 -11.71 4.36
N ALA A 181 7.60 -11.57 3.26
CA ALA A 181 7.03 -10.31 2.79
C ALA A 181 5.60 -10.04 3.29
N GLN A 182 5.04 -10.86 4.19
CA GLN A 182 3.59 -10.84 4.53
C GLN A 182 3.08 -9.51 5.10
N GLU A 183 3.97 -8.61 5.54
CA GLU A 183 3.60 -7.24 5.94
C GLU A 183 3.14 -6.39 4.74
N LEU A 184 3.55 -6.75 3.53
CA LEU A 184 3.05 -6.15 2.31
C LEU A 184 1.65 -6.70 2.00
N PRO A 185 0.65 -5.83 1.83
CA PRO A 185 -0.73 -6.22 1.54
C PRO A 185 -0.88 -7.23 0.39
N MET A 186 -0.14 -7.05 -0.71
CA MET A 186 -0.19 -7.96 -1.85
C MET A 186 0.44 -9.33 -1.52
N ALA A 187 1.54 -9.35 -0.74
CA ALA A 187 2.16 -10.60 -0.32
C ALA A 187 1.24 -11.39 0.61
N ALA A 188 0.58 -10.73 1.55
CA ALA A 188 -0.42 -11.34 2.42
C ALA A 188 -1.57 -11.98 1.60
N LEU A 189 -2.10 -11.27 0.60
CA LEU A 189 -3.16 -11.79 -0.26
C LEU A 189 -2.72 -13.03 -1.04
N LEU A 190 -1.51 -13.02 -1.61
CA LEU A 190 -0.95 -14.18 -2.32
C LEU A 190 -0.65 -15.35 -1.37
N LEU A 191 -0.20 -15.06 -0.15
CA LEU A 191 0.03 -16.06 0.89
C LEU A 191 -1.28 -16.71 1.37
N ALA A 192 -2.37 -15.94 1.45
CA ALA A 192 -3.70 -16.45 1.79
C ALA A 192 -4.17 -17.52 0.78
N GLU A 193 -3.80 -17.39 -0.50
CA GLU A 193 -4.12 -18.39 -1.51
C GLU A 193 -3.51 -19.75 -1.20
N PHE A 194 -2.25 -19.79 -0.72
CA PHE A 194 -1.60 -21.05 -0.33
C PHE A 194 -2.32 -21.76 0.82
N TYR A 195 -2.74 -21.01 1.85
CA TYR A 195 -3.54 -21.57 2.96
C TYR A 195 -4.97 -21.94 2.54
N LYS A 196 -5.48 -21.41 1.42
CA LYS A 196 -6.79 -21.78 0.86
C LYS A 196 -6.71 -23.06 0.02
N THR A 197 -5.72 -23.16 -0.85
CA THR A 197 -5.56 -24.29 -1.79
C THR A 197 -4.93 -25.51 -1.11
N GLY A 198 -4.03 -25.28 -0.17
CA GLY A 198 -3.27 -26.32 0.50
C GLY A 198 -2.06 -26.84 -0.30
N ASP A 199 -1.53 -26.05 -1.25
CA ASP A 199 -0.54 -26.53 -2.22
C ASP A 199 0.81 -26.93 -1.60
N VAL A 200 1.31 -26.12 -0.66
CA VAL A 200 2.62 -26.32 0.01
C VAL A 200 2.54 -26.17 1.54
N VAL A 201 1.33 -25.93 2.05
CA VAL A 201 1.02 -25.75 3.46
C VAL A 201 -0.36 -26.35 3.73
N GLU A 202 -0.65 -26.79 4.95
CA GLU A 202 -1.98 -27.26 5.29
C GLU A 202 -3.03 -26.15 5.15
N LYS A 203 -4.24 -26.54 4.73
CA LYS A 203 -5.36 -25.60 4.62
C LYS A 203 -5.69 -25.01 5.98
N ASN A 204 -5.79 -23.69 6.05
CA ASN A 204 -6.12 -23.01 7.30
C ASN A 204 -7.05 -21.81 7.05
N PRO A 205 -8.37 -21.97 7.22
CA PRO A 205 -9.34 -20.91 6.93
C PRO A 205 -9.20 -19.68 7.84
N GLU A 206 -8.74 -19.85 9.08
CA GLU A 206 -8.47 -18.74 9.99
C GLU A 206 -7.29 -17.90 9.47
N LYS A 207 -6.22 -18.56 9.01
CA LYS A 207 -5.06 -17.88 8.43
C LYS A 207 -5.38 -17.18 7.11
N VAL A 208 -6.26 -17.78 6.30
CA VAL A 208 -6.80 -17.14 5.09
C VAL A 208 -7.51 -15.83 5.46
N LEU A 209 -8.36 -15.84 6.47
CA LEU A 209 -9.09 -14.64 6.90
C LEU A 209 -8.12 -13.57 7.41
N GLU A 210 -7.20 -13.93 8.31
CA GLU A 210 -6.20 -13.03 8.87
C GLU A 210 -5.41 -12.29 7.77
N LEU A 211 -4.83 -13.04 6.84
CA LEU A 211 -4.02 -12.50 5.75
C LEU A 211 -4.86 -11.69 4.75
N THR A 212 -6.09 -12.14 4.47
CA THR A 212 -7.02 -11.40 3.61
C THR A 212 -7.41 -10.07 4.25
N LEU A 213 -7.60 -10.01 5.57
CA LEU A 213 -7.89 -8.77 6.30
C LEU A 213 -6.72 -7.79 6.29
N VAL A 214 -5.47 -8.25 6.35
CA VAL A 214 -4.29 -7.39 6.16
C VAL A 214 -4.38 -6.65 4.82
N ALA A 215 -4.66 -7.38 3.74
CA ALA A 215 -4.80 -6.82 2.41
C ALA A 215 -6.04 -5.92 2.25
N ALA A 216 -7.17 -6.33 2.84
CA ALA A 216 -8.44 -5.61 2.77
C ALA A 216 -8.39 -4.26 3.51
N ASN A 217 -7.76 -4.23 4.69
CA ASN A 217 -7.58 -3.03 5.50
C ASN A 217 -6.57 -2.06 4.88
N ALA A 218 -5.67 -2.55 4.03
CA ALA A 218 -4.81 -1.72 3.18
C ALA A 218 -5.52 -1.19 1.92
N GLY A 219 -6.81 -1.49 1.75
CA GLY A 219 -7.62 -0.96 0.66
C GLY A 219 -7.64 -1.80 -0.61
N ILE A 220 -7.08 -3.01 -0.65
CA ILE A 220 -7.06 -3.83 -1.86
C ILE A 220 -8.50 -4.33 -2.17
N PRO A 221 -9.13 -3.95 -3.31
CA PRO A 221 -10.55 -4.23 -3.55
C PRO A 221 -10.89 -5.73 -3.63
N VAL A 222 -10.02 -6.52 -4.28
CA VAL A 222 -10.19 -7.98 -4.35
C VAL A 222 -10.09 -8.64 -2.96
N ALA A 223 -9.24 -8.12 -2.09
CA ALA A 223 -9.13 -8.61 -0.72
C ALA A 223 -10.36 -8.23 0.13
N GLN A 224 -10.88 -7.02 -0.05
CA GLN A 224 -12.13 -6.59 0.59
C GLN A 224 -13.31 -7.46 0.14
N HIS A 225 -13.41 -7.78 -1.15
CA HIS A 225 -14.40 -8.73 -1.65
C HIS A 225 -14.24 -10.12 -1.04
N ASN A 226 -13.00 -10.64 -0.99
CA ASN A 226 -12.73 -11.96 -0.41
C ASN A 226 -13.09 -11.99 1.09
N ALA A 227 -12.71 -10.97 1.86
CA ALA A 227 -13.08 -10.84 3.27
C ALA A 227 -14.60 -10.78 3.45
N ALA A 228 -15.29 -10.02 2.59
CA ALA A 228 -16.75 -9.95 2.59
C ALA A 228 -17.39 -11.32 2.36
N SER A 229 -16.92 -12.05 1.35
CA SER A 229 -17.40 -13.41 1.04
C SER A 229 -17.16 -14.37 2.21
N MET A 230 -16.01 -14.30 2.88
CA MET A 230 -15.73 -15.13 4.07
C MET A 230 -16.65 -14.79 5.25
N TYR A 231 -16.87 -13.50 5.53
CA TYR A 231 -17.84 -13.10 6.56
C TYR A 231 -19.27 -13.52 6.20
N PHE A 232 -19.62 -13.46 4.92
CA PHE A 232 -20.93 -13.90 4.44
C PHE A 232 -21.13 -15.39 4.68
N GLU A 233 -20.14 -16.22 4.33
CA GLU A 233 -20.16 -17.68 4.57
C GLU A 233 -20.24 -18.03 6.05
N GLN A 234 -19.61 -17.23 6.92
CA GLN A 234 -19.69 -17.38 8.39
C GLN A 234 -21.01 -16.86 8.98
N GLY A 235 -21.93 -16.31 8.17
CA GLY A 235 -23.19 -15.73 8.62
C GLY A 235 -23.05 -14.34 9.26
N ASN A 236 -21.87 -13.72 9.22
CA ASN A 236 -21.63 -12.37 9.73
C ASN A 236 -21.99 -11.31 8.68
N ILE A 237 -23.28 -11.24 8.36
CA ILE A 237 -23.83 -10.44 7.27
C ILE A 237 -23.53 -8.94 7.38
N PRO A 238 -23.61 -8.29 8.56
CA PRO A 238 -23.27 -6.88 8.68
C PRO A 238 -21.83 -6.56 8.24
N PHE A 239 -20.85 -7.37 8.68
CA PHE A 239 -19.45 -7.20 8.27
C PHE A 239 -19.25 -7.48 6.79
N ALA A 240 -19.91 -8.52 6.24
CA ALA A 240 -19.85 -8.82 4.82
C ALA A 240 -20.32 -7.63 3.97
N VAL A 241 -21.47 -7.04 4.31
CA VAL A 241 -22.02 -5.88 3.60
C VAL A 241 -21.07 -4.68 3.64
N GLU A 242 -20.45 -4.39 4.79
CA GLU A 242 -19.50 -3.27 4.89
C GLU A 242 -18.25 -3.49 4.02
N TYR A 243 -17.66 -4.68 4.04
CA TYR A 243 -16.52 -4.98 3.17
C TYR A 243 -16.89 -5.02 1.68
N PHE A 244 -18.08 -5.53 1.32
CA PHE A 244 -18.58 -5.43 -0.06
C PHE A 244 -18.73 -3.96 -0.49
N LYS A 245 -19.25 -3.08 0.38
CA LYS A 245 -19.38 -1.65 0.10
C LYS A 245 -18.02 -1.01 -0.14
N MET A 246 -17.01 -1.31 0.70
CA MET A 246 -15.64 -0.79 0.52
C MET A 246 -15.08 -1.16 -0.85
N ALA A 247 -15.22 -2.43 -1.26
CA ALA A 247 -14.79 -2.89 -2.58
C ALA A 247 -15.58 -2.24 -3.72
N ALA A 248 -16.91 -2.09 -3.55
CA ALA A 248 -17.80 -1.45 -4.51
C ALA A 248 -17.51 0.05 -4.71
N THR A 249 -17.15 0.79 -3.65
CA THR A 249 -16.70 2.19 -3.75
C THR A 249 -15.45 2.32 -4.62
N GLN A 250 -14.62 1.28 -4.67
CA GLN A 250 -13.46 1.16 -5.54
C GLN A 250 -13.78 0.49 -6.89
N LYS A 251 -15.07 0.42 -7.24
CA LYS A 251 -15.57 -0.10 -8.52
C LYS A 251 -15.27 -1.57 -8.77
N TYR A 252 -15.12 -2.36 -7.71
CA TYR A 252 -14.96 -3.82 -7.84
C TYR A 252 -16.30 -4.47 -8.23
N VAL A 253 -16.39 -4.93 -9.48
CA VAL A 253 -17.65 -5.31 -10.14
C VAL A 253 -18.38 -6.43 -9.42
N GLN A 254 -17.67 -7.45 -8.96
CA GLN A 254 -18.27 -8.58 -8.25
C GLN A 254 -18.93 -8.13 -6.94
N SER A 255 -18.35 -7.17 -6.22
CA SER A 255 -18.94 -6.61 -4.99
C SER A 255 -20.16 -5.74 -5.28
N MET A 256 -20.10 -4.90 -6.32
CA MET A 256 -21.27 -4.13 -6.76
C MET A 256 -22.42 -5.05 -7.13
N PHE A 257 -22.17 -6.05 -7.97
CA PHE A 257 -23.18 -7.04 -8.35
C PHE A 257 -23.76 -7.79 -7.14
N THR A 258 -22.90 -8.22 -6.22
CA THR A 258 -23.32 -8.91 -5.00
C THR A 258 -24.22 -8.04 -4.12
N LEU A 259 -23.87 -6.76 -3.92
CA LEU A 259 -24.72 -5.82 -3.18
C LEU A 259 -26.06 -5.58 -3.89
N GLY A 260 -26.04 -5.45 -5.22
CA GLY A 260 -27.26 -5.34 -6.02
C GLY A 260 -28.21 -6.51 -5.76
N THR A 261 -27.69 -7.75 -5.79
CA THR A 261 -28.46 -8.97 -5.52
C THR A 261 -28.93 -9.07 -4.06
N LEU A 262 -28.10 -8.65 -3.09
CA LEU A 262 -28.47 -8.65 -1.68
C LEU A 262 -29.60 -7.67 -1.39
N TYR A 263 -29.53 -6.45 -1.90
CA TYR A 263 -30.59 -5.45 -1.70
C TYR A 263 -31.85 -5.77 -2.51
N GLU A 264 -31.74 -6.43 -3.66
CA GLU A 264 -32.91 -6.80 -4.45
C GLU A 264 -33.77 -7.86 -3.75
N ASN A 265 -33.13 -8.93 -3.27
CA ASN A 265 -33.81 -10.08 -2.71
C ASN A 265 -34.05 -9.95 -1.21
N GLY A 266 -33.22 -9.14 -0.53
CA GLY A 266 -33.10 -9.18 0.92
C GLY A 266 -32.41 -10.46 1.37
N TYR A 267 -31.65 -10.41 2.46
CA TYR A 267 -30.98 -11.58 3.01
C TYR A 267 -30.66 -11.39 4.48
N HIS A 268 -31.20 -12.25 5.35
CA HIS A 268 -31.02 -12.15 6.80
C HIS A 268 -31.32 -10.72 7.32
N SER A 269 -30.30 -9.99 7.77
CA SER A 269 -30.39 -8.63 8.30
C SER A 269 -30.44 -7.53 7.22
N VAL A 270 -30.23 -7.88 5.95
CA VAL A 270 -30.33 -6.95 4.83
C VAL A 270 -31.78 -6.92 4.36
N LYS A 271 -32.47 -5.80 4.61
CA LYS A 271 -33.81 -5.57 4.06
C LYS A 271 -33.74 -5.37 2.55
N ARG A 272 -34.82 -5.74 1.85
CA ARG A 272 -35.03 -5.38 0.45
C ARG A 272 -35.01 -3.86 0.28
N ASN A 273 -34.29 -3.39 -0.73
CA ASN A 273 -34.20 -1.99 -1.09
C ASN A 273 -33.93 -1.89 -2.60
N GLY A 274 -35.01 -1.69 -3.36
CA GLY A 274 -34.94 -1.63 -4.82
C GLY A 274 -34.09 -0.46 -5.34
N ARG A 275 -34.06 0.66 -4.63
CA ARG A 275 -33.22 1.82 -5.01
C ARG A 275 -31.74 1.52 -4.89
N LEU A 276 -31.31 0.91 -3.78
CA LEU A 276 -29.93 0.48 -3.61
C LEU A 276 -29.57 -0.64 -4.57
N ALA A 277 -30.48 -1.59 -4.81
CA ALA A 277 -30.28 -2.64 -5.80
C ALA A 277 -30.03 -2.05 -7.20
N TRP A 278 -30.92 -1.15 -7.64
CA TRP A 278 -30.78 -0.43 -8.90
C TRP A 278 -29.47 0.36 -8.97
N TYR A 279 -29.11 1.08 -7.90
CA TYR A 279 -27.87 1.85 -7.82
C TYR A 279 -26.64 0.97 -8.08
N TYR A 280 -26.50 -0.15 -7.37
CA TYR A 280 -25.36 -1.04 -7.54
C TYR A 280 -25.34 -1.74 -8.90
N TYR A 281 -26.50 -2.17 -9.42
CA TYR A 281 -26.57 -2.73 -10.77
C TYR A 281 -26.21 -1.69 -11.85
N ASN A 282 -26.62 -0.43 -11.68
CA ASN A 282 -26.27 0.66 -12.59
C ASN A 282 -24.76 0.93 -12.56
N MET A 283 -24.13 0.93 -11.38
CA MET A 283 -22.68 1.07 -11.28
C MET A 283 -21.91 -0.03 -12.03
N VAL A 284 -22.40 -1.28 -12.00
CA VAL A 284 -21.81 -2.38 -12.78
C VAL A 284 -21.88 -2.09 -14.28
N VAL A 285 -23.02 -1.57 -14.76
CA VAL A 285 -23.23 -1.24 -16.17
C VAL A 285 -22.35 -0.07 -16.61
N GLU A 286 -22.22 0.96 -15.78
CA GLU A 286 -21.36 2.13 -16.04
C GLU A 286 -19.86 1.79 -16.02
N GLU A 287 -19.43 0.88 -15.16
CA GLU A 287 -18.02 0.49 -15.08
C GLU A 287 -17.62 -0.51 -16.17
N PHE A 288 -18.57 -1.20 -16.80
CA PHE A 288 -18.25 -2.21 -17.81
C PHE A 288 -17.57 -1.60 -19.05
N LYS A 289 -16.28 -1.93 -19.20
CA LYS A 289 -15.44 -1.49 -20.33
C LYS A 289 -15.23 -2.57 -21.40
N GLY A 290 -16.08 -3.60 -21.44
CA GLY A 290 -15.97 -4.68 -22.45
C GLY A 290 -15.07 -5.87 -22.08
N GLY A 291 -14.63 -6.00 -20.83
CA GLY A 291 -13.77 -7.09 -20.37
C GLY A 291 -14.49 -8.44 -20.20
N PHE A 292 -13.74 -9.55 -20.32
CA PHE A 292 -14.29 -10.91 -20.22
C PHE A 292 -14.72 -11.28 -18.79
N GLU A 293 -13.95 -10.87 -17.78
CA GLU A 293 -14.11 -11.34 -16.38
C GLU A 293 -15.46 -10.94 -15.75
N ASP A 294 -16.03 -9.81 -16.18
CA ASP A 294 -17.23 -9.23 -15.57
C ASP A 294 -18.46 -9.26 -16.47
N ARG A 295 -18.35 -9.83 -17.67
CA ARG A 295 -19.44 -9.84 -18.67
C ARG A 295 -20.72 -10.44 -18.12
N LYS A 296 -20.61 -11.52 -17.33
CA LYS A 296 -21.77 -12.17 -16.72
C LYS A 296 -22.46 -11.26 -15.70
N ALA A 297 -21.69 -10.56 -14.86
CA ALA A 297 -22.24 -9.62 -13.90
C ALA A 297 -22.92 -8.45 -14.63
N PHE A 298 -22.29 -7.95 -15.70
CA PHE A 298 -22.85 -6.91 -16.55
C PHE A 298 -24.21 -7.28 -17.18
N GLU A 299 -24.30 -8.41 -17.88
CA GLU A 299 -25.56 -8.81 -18.53
C GLU A 299 -26.67 -9.02 -17.50
N LYS A 300 -26.35 -9.69 -16.37
CA LYS A 300 -27.31 -9.86 -15.27
C LYS A 300 -27.73 -8.54 -14.63
N SER A 301 -26.82 -7.59 -14.48
CA SER A 301 -27.16 -6.25 -14.00
C SER A 301 -28.09 -5.53 -14.97
N LYS A 302 -27.86 -5.62 -16.29
CA LYS A 302 -28.77 -5.05 -17.29
C LYS A 302 -30.17 -5.64 -17.21
N GLU A 303 -30.27 -6.96 -17.11
CA GLU A 303 -31.56 -7.64 -16.92
C GLU A 303 -32.23 -7.20 -15.61
N ALA A 304 -31.45 -7.09 -14.53
CA ALA A 304 -31.94 -6.65 -13.23
C ALA A 304 -32.48 -5.22 -13.25
N LEU A 305 -31.82 -4.28 -13.94
CA LEU A 305 -32.28 -2.90 -14.07
C LEU A 305 -33.66 -2.77 -14.72
N GLY A 306 -34.06 -3.72 -15.57
CA GLY A 306 -35.39 -3.76 -16.19
C GLY A 306 -36.50 -4.35 -15.31
N ARG A 307 -36.16 -5.01 -14.20
CA ARG A 307 -37.13 -5.72 -13.33
C ARG A 307 -37.18 -5.22 -11.88
N VAL A 308 -36.13 -4.58 -11.39
CA VAL A 308 -36.08 -4.07 -10.01
C VAL A 308 -37.13 -2.98 -9.82
N SER A 309 -38.08 -3.20 -8.89
CA SER A 309 -39.04 -2.17 -8.47
C SER A 309 -38.35 -1.15 -7.58
N MET A 310 -38.57 0.15 -7.84
CA MET A 310 -38.03 1.25 -7.04
C MET A 310 -38.95 1.65 -5.86
N ASP A 311 -40.06 0.93 -5.69
CA ASP A 311 -41.12 1.25 -4.73
C ASP A 311 -40.87 0.65 -3.33
N ASP A 312 -39.91 -0.28 -3.20
CA ASP A 312 -39.44 -0.82 -1.93
C ASP A 312 -38.60 0.24 -1.18
N VAL A 313 -39.27 1.23 -0.58
CA VAL A 313 -38.68 2.32 0.20
C VAL A 313 -39.25 2.30 1.62
N GLU A 314 -38.39 2.06 2.62
CA GLU A 314 -38.60 2.73 3.92
C GLU A 314 -38.02 4.16 3.77
N PRO A 315 -38.82 5.21 4.04
CA PRO A 315 -38.50 6.60 3.68
C PRO A 315 -37.49 7.28 4.62
N SER A 316 -36.34 6.66 4.90
CA SER A 316 -35.39 7.23 5.88
C SER A 316 -33.93 7.35 5.45
N TYR A 317 -33.54 7.02 4.22
CA TYR A 317 -32.16 7.28 3.75
C TYR A 317 -32.12 7.81 2.31
N CYS A 318 -32.86 8.89 2.05
CA CYS A 318 -32.39 9.91 1.12
C CYS A 318 -31.71 10.99 1.96
N ILE A 319 -30.39 11.14 1.79
CA ILE A 319 -29.51 12.29 2.05
C ILE A 319 -28.19 11.74 2.58
N ILE A 320 -27.22 11.59 1.69
CA ILE A 320 -25.86 12.08 1.97
C ILE A 320 -25.47 12.86 0.70
N GLN A 321 -25.51 14.19 0.81
CA GLN A 321 -24.75 15.12 -0.02
C GLN A 321 -23.30 15.14 0.47
#